data_AF-A0A9N8EMB8-F1
#
_entry.id   AF-A0A9N8EMB8-F1
#
_cell.length_a   1.000
_cell.length_b   1.000
_cell.length_c   1.000
_cell.angle_alpha   90.00
_cell.angle_beta   90.00
_cell.angle_gamma   90.00
#
_symmetry.space_group_name_H-M   'P 1'
#
loop_
_entity.id
_entity.type
_entity.pdbx_description
1 polymer ?
#
loop_
_entity_poly.entity_id
_entity_poly.type
_entity_poly.pdbx_seq_one_letter_code
_entity_poly.pdbx_strand_id
1 'polypeptide(L)'
;MQCPKGCGKKLATQIVAIDACAAFGNDNGVLVCDDGSGVDEDSGGLLLNDDDIPSGSYQESCRGCKMLEESDGSEDTRIKFLSCSACKSWNGAFLASTIRNFDRCSDIDNQNGELVCKDDQIPPGAYRESCSLCELTVEDPKTLSCQCRDSSGGRQLAVLSPPDGEWNFDSCHNIDNHDGNLVCQRQDDDTNDGASRTSRDEL
;
A
#
# COMPACT_ATOMS: atom_id res chain seq x y z
N MET A 1 -20.04 13.21 27.13
CA MET A 1 -19.31 14.09 26.20
C MET A 1 -20.27 14.55 25.13
N GLN A 2 -20.42 15.85 24.95
CA GLN A 2 -21.45 16.45 24.10
C GLN A 2 -20.78 17.55 23.28
N CYS A 3 -20.74 17.38 21.95
CA CYS A 3 -20.21 18.42 21.06
C CYS A 3 -21.12 19.66 21.14
N PRO A 4 -20.59 20.86 21.46
CA PRO A 4 -21.43 22.04 21.74
C PRO A 4 -22.07 22.68 20.49
N LYS A 5 -21.77 22.17 19.29
CA LYS A 5 -22.35 22.65 18.04
C LYS A 5 -22.74 21.44 17.21
N GLY A 6 -24.02 21.37 16.84
CA GLY A 6 -24.55 20.28 16.03
C GLY A 6 -23.86 20.24 14.66
N CYS A 7 -23.14 19.16 14.38
CA CYS A 7 -22.51 18.93 13.08
C CYS A 7 -23.34 17.91 12.30
N GLY A 8 -24.21 18.42 11.43
CA GLY A 8 -24.96 17.63 10.46
C GLY A 8 -24.06 17.14 9.33
N LYS A 9 -23.72 15.84 9.40
CA LYS A 9 -23.52 14.84 8.33
C LYS A 9 -22.53 13.82 8.88
N LYS A 10 -22.97 12.56 8.96
CA LYS A 10 -22.08 11.44 9.28
C LYS A 10 -21.19 11.20 8.07
N LEU A 11 -19.93 11.58 8.16
CA LEU A 11 -18.91 11.18 7.19
C LEU A 11 -18.27 9.90 7.71
N ALA A 12 -18.23 8.86 6.87
CA ALA A 12 -17.45 7.67 7.16
C ALA A 12 -15.97 8.05 7.07
N THR A 13 -15.25 7.90 8.17
CA THR A 13 -13.80 8.14 8.26
C THR A 13 -13.08 6.80 8.12
N GLN A 14 -11.80 6.83 7.75
CA GLN A 14 -10.96 5.63 7.70
C GLN A 14 -10.93 4.94 9.07
N ILE A 15 -10.77 3.61 9.05
CA ILE A 15 -10.73 2.77 10.24
C ILE A 15 -9.44 3.08 11.00
N VAL A 16 -9.50 3.97 11.97
CA VAL A 16 -8.42 4.18 12.94
C VAL A 16 -8.55 3.10 14.01
N ALA A 17 -7.51 2.29 14.21
CA ALA A 17 -7.52 1.27 15.26
C ALA A 17 -7.67 1.94 16.64
N ILE A 18 -8.53 1.40 17.49
CA ILE A 18 -8.90 2.01 18.78
C ILE A 18 -7.69 2.11 19.73
N ASP A 19 -6.68 1.28 19.54
CA ASP A 19 -5.42 1.26 20.28
C ASP A 19 -4.30 2.11 19.64
N ALA A 20 -4.56 2.73 18.48
CA ALA A 20 -3.57 3.59 17.80
C ALA A 20 -3.48 5.00 18.40
N CYS A 21 -4.47 5.45 19.18
CA CYS A 21 -4.50 6.80 19.77
C CYS A 21 -4.78 6.77 21.27
N ALA A 22 -4.17 7.70 22.03
CA ALA A 22 -4.47 7.90 23.46
C ALA A 22 -5.85 8.55 23.68
N ALA A 23 -6.27 9.45 22.79
CA ALA A 23 -7.64 9.95 22.66
C ALA A 23 -7.92 10.37 21.20
N PHE A 24 -9.17 10.69 20.89
CA PHE A 24 -9.63 10.98 19.53
C PHE A 24 -10.21 12.40 19.44
N GLY A 25 -9.75 13.15 18.44
CA GLY A 25 -10.21 14.48 18.08
C GLY A 25 -11.03 14.48 16.79
N ASN A 26 -11.64 15.62 16.49
CA ASN A 26 -12.37 15.85 15.25
C ASN A 26 -11.86 17.11 14.57
N ASP A 27 -11.14 16.95 13.48
CA ASP A 27 -10.71 18.04 12.60
C ASP A 27 -11.59 18.07 11.35
N ASN A 28 -12.47 19.07 11.26
CA ASN A 28 -13.34 19.29 10.10
C ASN A 28 -14.15 18.07 9.61
N GLY A 29 -14.51 17.14 10.50
CA GLY A 29 -15.26 15.93 10.16
C GLY A 29 -14.41 14.69 9.91
N VAL A 30 -13.09 14.79 10.08
CA VAL A 30 -12.13 13.69 10.06
C VAL A 30 -11.74 13.34 11.49
N LEU A 31 -11.78 12.06 11.83
CA LEU A 31 -11.30 11.54 13.10
C LEU A 31 -9.77 11.61 13.11
N VAL A 32 -9.19 12.31 14.08
CA VAL A 32 -7.76 12.45 14.29
C VAL A 32 -7.39 11.90 15.66
N CYS A 33 -6.12 11.52 15.89
CA CYS A 33 -5.66 11.29 17.25
C CYS A 33 -5.59 12.64 17.97
N ASP A 34 -6.28 12.78 19.10
CA ASP A 34 -6.14 13.91 20.04
C ASP A 34 -5.42 13.34 21.26
N ASP A 35 -4.17 13.71 21.48
CA ASP A 35 -3.41 13.20 22.61
C ASP A 35 -3.63 14.03 23.90
N GLY A 36 -4.64 14.92 23.91
CA GLY A 36 -5.00 15.70 25.09
C GLY A 36 -3.91 16.69 25.52
N SER A 37 -2.92 16.91 24.67
CA SER A 37 -1.86 17.87 24.92
C SER A 37 -2.28 19.21 24.30
N GLY A 38 -2.87 20.07 25.13
CA GLY A 38 -2.75 21.50 24.88
C GLY A 38 -1.26 21.85 25.01
N VAL A 39 -0.51 21.68 23.93
CA VAL A 39 0.92 21.99 23.88
C VAL A 39 1.16 23.05 22.83
N ASP A 40 1.76 24.12 23.33
CA ASP A 40 2.13 25.33 22.62
C ASP A 40 2.95 25.02 21.37
N GLU A 41 2.71 25.76 20.29
CA GLU A 41 3.35 25.64 18.96
C GLU A 41 4.88 25.83 18.95
N ASP A 42 5.54 25.92 20.11
CA ASP A 42 6.95 26.29 20.26
C ASP A 42 7.75 25.34 21.18
N SER A 43 7.20 24.18 21.57
CA SER A 43 7.92 23.18 22.37
C SER A 43 7.53 21.75 21.99
N GLY A 44 8.28 21.18 21.04
CA GLY A 44 8.09 19.85 20.46
C GLY A 44 7.78 18.72 21.45
N GLY A 45 6.51 18.34 21.50
CA GLY A 45 6.09 16.97 21.77
C GLY A 45 6.52 16.10 20.61
N LEU A 46 7.81 15.74 20.58
CA LEU A 46 8.39 15.03 19.46
C LEU A 46 7.79 13.62 19.41
N LEU A 47 6.88 13.39 18.48
CA LEU A 47 6.60 12.05 17.96
C LEU A 47 7.89 11.57 17.30
N LEU A 48 8.77 10.98 18.11
CA LEU A 48 10.03 10.44 17.63
C LEU A 48 9.77 9.18 16.83
N ASN A 49 10.62 8.99 15.83
CA ASN A 49 10.69 7.76 15.08
C ASN A 49 11.38 6.69 15.94
N ASP A 50 10.92 5.45 15.87
CA ASP A 50 11.58 4.33 16.55
C ASP A 50 12.99 4.12 15.95
N ASP A 51 13.93 3.65 16.77
CA ASP A 51 15.33 3.49 16.38
C ASP A 51 15.55 2.36 15.34
N ASP A 52 14.63 1.40 15.26
CA ASP A 52 14.71 0.21 14.40
C ASP A 52 13.71 0.28 13.23
N ILE A 53 13.79 1.36 12.45
CA ILE A 53 13.01 1.55 11.22
C ILE A 53 13.94 1.66 10.01
N PRO A 54 13.50 1.23 8.80
CA PRO A 54 14.29 1.37 7.58
C PRO A 54 14.69 2.81 7.34
N SER A 55 15.91 3.04 6.86
CA SER A 55 16.36 4.37 6.47
C SER A 55 15.57 4.89 5.26
N GLY A 56 15.34 6.19 5.22
CA GLY A 56 14.81 6.85 4.03
C GLY A 56 14.55 8.34 4.22
N SER A 57 14.39 9.05 3.11
CA SER A 57 14.11 10.49 3.07
C SER A 57 12.78 10.85 3.75
N TYR A 58 11.85 9.91 3.89
CA TYR A 58 10.65 10.09 4.70
C TYR A 58 10.95 10.57 6.12
N GLN A 59 12.08 10.19 6.73
CA GLN A 59 12.44 10.57 8.10
C GLN A 59 12.61 12.08 8.27
N GLU A 60 12.83 12.84 7.20
CA GLU A 60 12.91 14.30 7.25
C GLU A 60 11.54 14.95 7.51
N SER A 61 10.47 14.31 7.04
CA SER A 61 9.12 14.89 6.97
C SER A 61 8.01 14.04 7.59
N CYS A 62 8.31 12.83 8.03
CA CYS A 62 7.44 11.93 8.79
C CYS A 62 7.93 11.73 10.22
N ARG A 63 6.98 11.56 11.14
CA ARG A 63 7.16 11.45 12.59
C ARG A 63 6.29 10.33 13.15
N GLY A 64 6.68 9.81 14.32
CA GLY A 64 5.99 8.70 14.98
C GLY A 64 6.02 7.40 14.17
N CYS A 65 7.09 7.17 13.43
CA CYS A 65 7.26 6.00 12.58
C CYS A 65 7.70 4.76 13.38
N LYS A 66 7.06 3.62 13.11
CA LYS A 66 7.28 2.34 13.78
C LYS A 66 7.25 1.19 12.81
N MET A 67 8.04 0.18 13.11
CA MET A 67 7.97 -1.12 12.45
C MET A 67 6.90 -1.99 13.10
N LEU A 68 5.95 -2.46 12.29
CA LEU A 68 4.87 -3.32 12.72
C LEU A 68 4.95 -4.67 11.99
N GLU A 69 4.44 -5.71 12.64
CA GLU A 69 4.34 -7.05 12.09
C GLU A 69 2.89 -7.51 12.10
N GLU A 70 2.45 -8.09 11.00
CA GLU A 70 1.15 -8.74 10.88
C GLU A 70 1.37 -10.20 10.47
N SER A 71 0.65 -11.11 11.13
CA SER A 71 0.57 -12.50 10.70
C SER A 71 -0.42 -12.60 9.56
N ASP A 72 -0.04 -13.22 8.45
CA ASP A 72 -0.94 -13.50 7.33
C ASP A 72 -1.77 -14.79 7.56
N GLY A 73 -1.77 -15.33 8.79
CA GLY A 73 -2.37 -16.62 9.13
C GLY A 73 -1.42 -17.81 8.96
N SER A 74 -0.21 -17.60 8.41
CA SER A 74 0.88 -18.56 8.40
C SER A 74 1.77 -18.39 9.63
N GLU A 75 2.18 -19.49 10.28
CA GLU A 75 3.20 -19.45 11.33
C GLU A 75 4.58 -19.05 10.79
N ASP A 76 4.80 -19.24 9.49
CA ASP A 76 6.12 -19.11 8.83
C ASP A 76 6.29 -17.78 8.08
N THR A 77 5.28 -16.89 8.08
CA THR A 77 5.43 -15.59 7.42
C THR A 77 4.83 -14.45 8.21
N ARG A 78 5.70 -13.51 8.59
CA ARG A 78 5.30 -12.22 9.17
C ARG A 78 5.50 -11.15 8.13
N ILE A 79 4.43 -10.41 7.84
CA ILE A 79 4.49 -9.26 6.95
C ILE A 79 4.94 -8.07 7.79
N LYS A 80 6.09 -7.50 7.43
CA LYS A 80 6.60 -6.27 8.03
C LYS A 80 6.06 -5.06 7.28
N PHE A 81 5.65 -4.04 8.02
CA PHE A 81 5.22 -2.77 7.46
C PHE A 81 5.70 -1.61 8.33
N LEU A 82 6.12 -0.53 7.66
CA LEU A 82 6.47 0.72 8.31
C LEU A 82 5.20 1.56 8.40
N SER A 83 4.83 1.98 9.60
CA SER A 83 3.68 2.85 9.86
C SER A 83 4.13 4.13 10.53
N CYS A 84 3.74 5.28 9.98
CA CYS A 84 3.99 6.60 10.54
C CYS A 84 2.68 7.27 10.90
N SER A 85 2.58 7.85 12.09
CA SER A 85 1.39 8.58 12.53
C SER A 85 1.27 9.99 11.93
N ALA A 86 2.39 10.59 11.51
CA ALA A 86 2.41 11.96 11.02
C ALA A 86 3.42 12.17 9.89
N CYS A 87 2.99 12.02 8.65
CA CYS A 87 3.73 12.38 7.43
C CYS A 87 3.22 13.72 6.88
N LYS A 88 4.12 14.67 6.69
CA LYS A 88 3.78 16.01 6.23
C LYS A 88 3.40 16.02 4.75
N SER A 89 2.23 16.54 4.43
CA SER A 89 1.76 16.78 3.07
C SER A 89 2.15 18.18 2.57
N TRP A 90 1.98 18.43 1.27
CA TRP A 90 2.32 19.70 0.62
C TRP A 90 1.60 20.94 1.19
N ASN A 91 0.40 20.76 1.73
CA ASN A 91 -0.40 21.84 2.33
C ASN A 91 -0.06 22.06 3.81
N GLY A 92 0.90 21.29 4.36
CA GLY A 92 1.33 21.36 5.75
C GLY A 92 0.56 20.46 6.71
N ALA A 93 -0.52 19.79 6.28
CA ALA A 93 -1.22 18.82 7.12
C ALA A 93 -0.38 17.56 7.33
N PHE A 94 -0.56 16.91 8.49
CA PHE A 94 0.06 15.63 8.81
C PHE A 94 -0.94 14.49 8.62
N LEU A 95 -0.55 13.46 7.87
CA LEU A 95 -1.36 12.30 7.55
C LEU A 95 -0.69 11.03 8.10
N ALA A 96 -1.49 10.09 8.59
CA ALA A 96 -0.98 8.75 8.87
C ALA A 96 -0.72 8.01 7.55
N SER A 97 0.38 7.25 7.49
CA SER A 97 0.74 6.50 6.30
C SER A 97 1.41 5.18 6.65
N THR A 98 1.27 4.19 5.77
CA THR A 98 1.84 2.85 5.97
C THR A 98 2.35 2.32 4.64
N ILE A 99 3.56 1.76 4.64
CA ILE A 99 4.16 1.08 3.49
C ILE A 99 4.53 -0.37 3.85
N ARG A 100 4.21 -1.28 2.94
CA ARG A 100 4.56 -2.72 2.98
C ARG A 100 5.65 -3.00 1.95
N ASN A 101 6.33 -4.14 2.09
CA ASN A 101 7.34 -4.61 1.12
C ASN A 101 8.48 -3.61 0.86
N PHE A 102 8.77 -2.72 1.83
CA PHE A 102 9.76 -1.67 1.68
C PHE A 102 11.21 -2.17 1.82
N ASP A 103 11.41 -3.44 2.19
CA ASP A 103 12.74 -4.07 2.32
C ASP A 103 13.59 -3.99 1.04
N ARG A 104 12.96 -3.67 -0.10
CA ARG A 104 13.60 -3.51 -1.41
C ARG A 104 13.63 -2.07 -1.92
N CYS A 105 13.10 -1.09 -1.18
CA CYS A 105 13.24 0.31 -1.57
C CYS A 105 14.73 0.71 -1.47
N SER A 106 15.25 1.41 -2.47
CA SER A 106 16.52 2.15 -2.35
C SER A 106 16.42 3.28 -1.33
N ASP A 107 15.26 3.94 -1.33
CA ASP A 107 14.88 5.04 -0.45
C ASP A 107 13.36 5.01 -0.26
N ILE A 108 12.90 5.12 0.98
CA ILE A 108 11.49 5.34 1.30
C ILE A 108 11.29 6.86 1.37
N ASP A 109 10.42 7.40 0.54
CA ASP A 109 10.11 8.82 0.46
C ASP A 109 8.72 9.11 1.02
N ASN A 110 8.48 10.37 1.38
CA ASN A 110 7.16 10.89 1.71
C ASN A 110 6.64 11.75 0.56
N GLN A 111 5.77 11.16 -0.25
CA GLN A 111 5.10 11.86 -1.33
C GLN A 111 3.74 12.39 -0.84
N ASN A 112 3.73 13.66 -0.43
CA ASN A 112 2.49 14.36 -0.07
C ASN A 112 1.70 13.75 1.10
N GLY A 113 2.40 13.25 2.11
CA GLY A 113 1.80 12.56 3.27
C GLY A 113 1.65 11.06 3.08
N GLU A 114 2.14 10.50 1.97
CA GLU A 114 2.12 9.07 1.65
C GLU A 114 3.53 8.51 1.55
N LEU A 115 3.82 7.40 2.26
CA LEU A 115 5.08 6.69 2.17
C LEU A 115 5.14 5.90 0.86
N VAL A 116 6.19 6.12 0.08
CA VAL A 116 6.41 5.46 -1.23
C VAL A 116 7.87 5.02 -1.36
N CYS A 117 8.16 3.99 -2.18
CA CYS A 117 9.55 3.76 -2.61
C CYS A 117 9.89 4.79 -3.71
N LYS A 118 11.02 5.49 -3.57
CA LYS A 118 11.43 6.57 -4.49
C LYS A 118 11.82 6.09 -5.88
N ASP A 119 12.38 4.89 -5.99
CA ASP A 119 12.90 4.31 -7.23
C ASP A 119 12.33 2.90 -7.51
N ASP A 120 11.03 2.67 -7.24
CA ASP A 120 10.41 1.38 -7.54
C ASP A 120 10.37 1.15 -9.06
N GLN A 121 11.42 0.52 -9.59
CA GLN A 121 11.39 -0.09 -10.93
C GLN A 121 10.31 -1.18 -10.99
N ILE A 122 9.98 -1.77 -9.84
CA ILE A 122 8.96 -2.79 -9.67
C ILE A 122 7.59 -2.21 -10.06
N PRO A 123 6.91 -2.74 -11.08
CA PRO A 123 5.62 -2.22 -11.52
C PRO A 123 4.56 -2.26 -10.41
N PRO A 124 3.64 -1.30 -10.33
CA PRO A 124 2.51 -1.37 -9.40
C PRO A 124 1.51 -2.47 -9.81
N GLY A 125 0.67 -2.91 -8.87
CA GLY A 125 -0.43 -3.83 -9.15
C GLY A 125 -1.01 -4.53 -7.90
N ALA A 126 -2.20 -5.09 -8.05
CA ALA A 126 -2.91 -5.84 -7.00
C ALA A 126 -2.13 -7.05 -6.45
N TYR A 127 -1.22 -7.62 -7.26
CA TYR A 127 -0.34 -8.70 -6.82
C TYR A 127 0.44 -8.38 -5.53
N ARG A 128 0.72 -7.10 -5.25
CA ARG A 128 1.45 -6.67 -4.05
C ARG A 128 0.73 -7.00 -2.74
N GLU A 129 -0.58 -7.30 -2.77
CA GLU A 129 -1.37 -7.70 -1.59
C GLU A 129 -1.12 -9.17 -1.18
N SER A 130 -0.71 -10.01 -2.12
CA SER A 130 -0.60 -11.47 -1.93
C SER A 130 0.75 -12.05 -2.37
N CYS A 131 1.62 -11.21 -2.93
CA CYS A 131 2.99 -11.55 -3.30
C CYS A 131 3.99 -10.73 -2.46
N SER A 132 5.19 -11.28 -2.35
CA SER A 132 6.31 -10.68 -1.63
C SER A 132 7.63 -11.09 -2.28
N LEU A 133 8.76 -10.54 -1.82
CA LEU A 133 10.10 -10.87 -2.33
C LEU A 133 10.19 -10.69 -3.86
N CYS A 134 9.65 -9.59 -4.37
CA CYS A 134 9.65 -9.31 -5.78
C CYS A 134 10.98 -8.75 -6.29
N GLU A 135 11.38 -9.15 -7.49
CA GLU A 135 12.57 -8.68 -8.20
C GLU A 135 12.21 -8.36 -9.66
N LEU A 136 12.80 -7.30 -10.18
CA LEU A 136 12.68 -6.95 -11.60
C LEU A 136 14.06 -6.99 -12.23
N THR A 137 14.21 -7.72 -13.33
CA THR A 137 15.45 -7.68 -14.10
C THR A 137 15.65 -6.29 -14.72
N VAL A 138 16.90 -5.85 -14.75
CA VAL A 138 17.31 -4.60 -15.43
C VAL A 138 17.55 -4.80 -16.93
N GLU A 139 17.62 -6.05 -17.37
CA GLU A 139 17.78 -6.44 -18.78
C GLU A 139 16.43 -6.47 -19.50
N ASP A 140 16.43 -6.08 -20.77
CA ASP A 140 15.26 -6.17 -21.65
C ASP A 140 15.17 -7.56 -22.32
N PRO A 141 14.00 -8.23 -22.29
CA PRO A 141 12.76 -7.78 -21.66
C PRO A 141 12.81 -7.86 -20.13
N LYS A 142 12.36 -6.79 -19.45
CA LYS A 142 12.22 -6.76 -17.99
C LYS A 142 11.34 -7.93 -17.55
N THR A 143 11.78 -8.66 -16.53
CA THR A 143 11.08 -9.81 -15.95
C THR A 143 10.81 -9.54 -14.49
N LEU A 144 9.54 -9.59 -14.09
CA LEU A 144 9.09 -9.48 -12.71
C LEU A 144 8.98 -10.90 -12.14
N SER A 145 9.73 -11.20 -11.08
CA SER A 145 9.57 -12.41 -10.30
C SER A 145 9.11 -12.06 -8.89
N CYS A 146 8.28 -12.89 -8.28
CA CYS A 146 7.78 -12.71 -6.91
C CYS A 146 7.51 -14.07 -6.25
N GLN A 147 7.48 -14.10 -4.91
CA GLN A 147 6.89 -15.20 -4.14
C GLN A 147 5.41 -14.88 -3.88
N CYS A 148 4.51 -15.55 -4.59
CA CYS A 148 3.07 -15.30 -4.57
C CYS A 148 2.30 -16.40 -3.85
N ARG A 149 1.27 -16.01 -3.09
CA ARG A 149 0.37 -16.93 -2.40
C ARG A 149 -0.66 -17.53 -3.35
N ASP A 150 -0.85 -18.83 -3.32
CA ASP A 150 -1.91 -19.56 -4.04
C ASP A 150 -3.20 -19.69 -3.20
N SER A 151 -4.25 -20.24 -3.80
CA SER A 151 -5.56 -20.47 -3.16
C SER A 151 -5.52 -21.49 -2.01
N SER A 152 -4.48 -22.31 -1.93
CA SER A 152 -4.23 -23.22 -0.80
C SER A 152 -3.51 -22.54 0.37
N GLY A 153 -3.05 -21.29 0.19
CA GLY A 153 -2.22 -20.56 1.14
C GLY A 153 -0.73 -20.85 1.01
N GLY A 154 -0.33 -21.73 0.08
CA GLY A 154 1.05 -22.00 -0.25
C GLY A 154 1.70 -20.80 -0.94
N ARG A 155 3.03 -20.69 -0.85
CA ARG A 155 3.81 -19.66 -1.55
C ARG A 155 4.65 -20.30 -2.64
N GLN A 156 4.61 -19.73 -3.84
CA GLN A 156 5.41 -20.20 -4.97
C GLN A 156 6.03 -19.05 -5.76
N LEU A 157 7.10 -19.36 -6.48
CA LEU A 157 7.74 -18.42 -7.38
C LEU A 157 6.86 -18.18 -8.60
N ALA A 158 6.34 -16.97 -8.74
CA ALA A 158 5.63 -16.48 -9.90
C ALA A 158 6.55 -15.60 -10.74
N VAL A 159 6.48 -15.73 -12.07
CA VAL A 159 7.30 -14.95 -13.00
C VAL A 159 6.39 -14.39 -14.09
N LEU A 160 6.52 -13.09 -14.33
CA LEU A 160 5.85 -12.36 -15.41
C LEU A 160 6.91 -11.66 -16.25
N SER A 161 7.01 -12.09 -17.51
CA SER A 161 7.88 -11.49 -18.52
C SER A 161 7.02 -11.11 -19.71
N PRO A 162 7.08 -9.85 -20.19
CA PRO A 162 6.51 -9.52 -21.49
C PRO A 162 7.23 -10.32 -22.59
N PRO A 163 6.50 -10.95 -23.53
CA PRO A 163 7.10 -11.51 -24.72
C PRO A 163 7.82 -10.42 -25.52
N ASP A 164 8.92 -10.79 -26.18
CA ASP A 164 9.84 -9.90 -26.87
C ASP A 164 9.16 -8.74 -27.63
N GLY A 165 9.11 -7.56 -27.01
CA GLY A 165 8.58 -6.33 -27.60
C GLY A 165 7.06 -6.27 -27.81
N GLU A 166 6.29 -7.25 -27.33
CA GLU A 166 4.82 -7.25 -27.48
C GLU A 166 4.13 -6.26 -26.54
N TRP A 167 4.68 -6.09 -25.33
CA TRP A 167 4.22 -5.11 -24.34
C TRP A 167 5.33 -4.81 -23.34
N ASN A 168 5.13 -3.77 -22.52
CA ASN A 168 5.99 -3.46 -21.37
C ASN A 168 5.13 -3.27 -20.12
N PHE A 169 5.74 -3.28 -18.94
CA PHE A 169 4.99 -3.12 -17.69
C PHE A 169 4.18 -1.81 -17.61
N ASP A 170 4.60 -0.74 -18.28
CA ASP A 170 3.86 0.53 -18.34
C ASP A 170 2.55 0.42 -19.13
N SER A 171 2.46 -0.53 -20.07
CA SER A 171 1.25 -0.84 -20.84
C SER A 171 0.30 -1.82 -20.15
N CYS A 172 0.69 -2.35 -18.99
CA CYS A 172 -0.17 -3.20 -18.18
C CYS A 172 -1.10 -2.35 -17.32
N HIS A 173 -2.42 -2.57 -17.41
CA HIS A 173 -3.36 -1.79 -16.60
C HIS A 173 -3.27 -2.16 -15.11
N ASN A 174 -3.20 -3.47 -14.84
CA ASN A 174 -3.03 -4.01 -13.50
C ASN A 174 -2.27 -5.34 -13.57
N ILE A 175 -1.29 -5.52 -12.69
CA ILE A 175 -0.68 -6.83 -12.48
C ILE A 175 -1.35 -7.47 -11.28
N ASP A 176 -1.86 -8.69 -11.45
CA ASP A 176 -2.59 -9.41 -10.42
C ASP A 176 -1.94 -10.76 -10.13
N ASN A 177 -2.28 -11.34 -8.97
CA ASN A 177 -1.90 -12.70 -8.61
C ASN A 177 -3.09 -13.64 -8.75
N HIS A 178 -3.10 -14.46 -9.80
CA HIS A 178 -4.10 -15.48 -10.03
C HIS A 178 -3.57 -16.85 -9.58
N ASP A 179 -3.98 -17.25 -8.37
CA ASP A 179 -3.65 -18.56 -7.78
C ASP A 179 -2.14 -18.85 -7.76
N GLY A 180 -1.36 -17.88 -7.29
CA GLY A 180 0.10 -17.95 -7.22
C GLY A 180 0.80 -17.68 -8.56
N ASN A 181 0.10 -17.12 -9.56
CA ASN A 181 0.67 -16.75 -10.86
C ASN A 181 0.48 -15.27 -11.13
N LEU A 182 1.56 -14.57 -11.51
CA LEU A 182 1.47 -13.17 -11.92
C LEU A 182 0.84 -13.07 -13.31
N VAL A 183 -0.20 -12.25 -13.43
CA VAL A 183 -0.91 -11.99 -14.68
C VAL A 183 -0.99 -10.49 -14.95
N CYS A 184 -0.79 -10.09 -16.20
CA CYS A 184 -1.07 -8.72 -16.63
C CYS A 184 -2.50 -8.64 -17.19
N GLN A 185 -3.34 -7.82 -16.58
CA GLN A 185 -4.66 -7.48 -17.11
C GLN A 185 -4.52 -6.28 -18.05
N ARG A 186 -4.88 -6.48 -19.33
CA ARG A 186 -4.93 -5.41 -20.33
C ARG A 186 -6.38 -4.97 -20.51
N GLN A 187 -6.57 -3.70 -20.88
CA GLN A 187 -7.88 -3.03 -20.88
C GLN A 187 -8.91 -3.63 -21.87
N ASP A 188 -8.51 -4.60 -22.71
CA ASP A 188 -9.36 -5.24 -23.71
C ASP A 188 -10.04 -6.54 -23.22
N ASP A 189 -9.67 -7.08 -22.05
CA ASP A 189 -10.17 -8.39 -21.58
C ASP A 189 -11.55 -8.33 -20.87
N ASP A 190 -12.10 -7.14 -20.61
CA ASP A 190 -13.43 -6.93 -19.98
C ASP A 190 -14.62 -6.98 -20.96
N THR A 191 -14.41 -7.33 -22.23
CA THR A 191 -15.48 -7.35 -23.23
C THR A 191 -15.70 -8.70 -23.91
N ASN A 192 -15.83 -9.81 -23.16
CA ASN A 192 -16.52 -10.97 -23.73
C ASN A 192 -17.19 -11.94 -22.75
N ASP A 193 -17.94 -11.43 -21.78
CA ASP A 193 -18.98 -12.22 -21.10
C ASP A 193 -20.36 -11.64 -21.40
N GLY A 194 -20.89 -11.88 -22.61
CA GLY A 194 -22.25 -11.44 -22.91
C GLY A 194 -22.71 -11.42 -24.37
N ALA A 195 -22.49 -12.45 -25.18
CA ALA A 195 -23.30 -12.65 -26.39
C ALA A 195 -23.43 -14.14 -26.77
N SER A 196 -24.54 -14.71 -26.31
CA SER A 196 -25.13 -15.95 -26.84
C SER A 196 -25.28 -15.91 -28.36
N ARG A 197 -24.92 -16.99 -29.07
CA ARG A 197 -25.75 -17.56 -30.15
C ARG A 197 -25.28 -18.95 -30.60
N THR A 198 -26.18 -19.89 -30.37
CA THR A 198 -26.32 -21.18 -31.05
C THR A 198 -26.63 -20.99 -32.54
N SER A 199 -25.96 -21.77 -33.38
CA SER A 199 -26.35 -22.18 -34.74
C SER A 199 -25.28 -23.20 -35.16
N ARG A 200 -25.49 -24.52 -35.12
CA ARG A 200 -26.44 -25.32 -35.91
C ARG A 200 -26.62 -24.71 -37.29
N ASP A 201 -25.85 -25.21 -38.25
CA ASP A 201 -26.33 -25.48 -39.59
C ASP A 201 -25.54 -26.66 -40.17
N GLU A 202 -26.29 -27.71 -40.47
CA GLU A 202 -25.97 -28.76 -41.43
C GLU A 202 -25.98 -28.14 -42.83
N LEU A 203 -25.04 -28.54 -43.69
CA LEU A 203 -25.27 -28.88 -45.11
C LEU A 203 -24.09 -29.67 -45.66
#